data_AF-A0A1X0RNM7-F1
#
_entry.id   AF-A0A1X0RNM7-F1
#
_cell.length_a   1.000
_cell.length_b   1.000
_cell.length_c   1.000
_cell.angle_alpha   90.00
_cell.angle_beta   90.00
_cell.angle_gamma   90.00
#
_symmetry.space_group_name_H-M   'P 1'
#
loop_
_entity.id
_entity.type
_entity.pdbx_description
1 polymer ?
#
loop_
_entity_poly.entity_id
_entity_poly.type
_entity_poly.pdbx_seq_one_letter_code
_entity_poly.pdbx_strand_id
1 'polypeptide(L)' 'GWITVGYCRKSPSKETPQKRLELLQKMVNSLHLNDLCEKVFVSPICRASSD' A
#
# COMPACT_ATOMS: atom_id res chain seq x y z
N GLY A 1 -10.73 -21.20 -8.65
CA GLY A 1 -11.22 -19.82 -8.69
C GLY A 1 -10.04 -18.87 -8.83
N TRP A 2 -10.28 -17.65 -9.28
CA TRP A 2 -9.28 -16.59 -9.29
C TRP A 2 -9.45 -15.71 -8.05
N ILE A 3 -8.35 -15.13 -7.57
CA ILE A 3 -8.37 -14.14 -6.49
C ILE A 3 -7.77 -12.83 -7.00
N THR A 4 -8.22 -11.72 -6.43
CA THR A 4 -7.64 -10.39 -6.69
C THR A 4 -6.59 -10.09 -5.62
N VAL A 5 -5.38 -9.75 -6.05
CA VAL A 5 -4.28 -9.37 -5.14
C VAL A 5 -3.94 -7.90 -5.36
N GLY A 6 -4.04 -7.11 -4.28
CA GLY A 6 -3.66 -5.71 -4.25
C GLY A 6 -2.21 -5.50 -3.85
N TYR A 7 -1.59 -4.45 -4.38
CA TYR A 7 -0.26 -4.02 -3.96
C TYR A 7 -0.28 -2.51 -3.70
N CYS A 8 0.13 -2.10 -2.50
CA CYS A 8 0.33 -0.69 -2.20
C CYS A 8 1.76 -0.41 -1.76
N ARG A 9 2.26 0.77 -2.14
CA ARG A 9 3.60 1.23 -1.77
C ARG A 9 3.58 2.73 -1.53
N LYS A 10 4.53 3.21 -0.72
CA LYS A 10 4.78 4.65 -0.60
C LYS A 10 6.23 5.01 -0.84
N SER A 11 6.42 6.05 -1.64
CA SER A 11 7.73 6.69 -1.83
C SER A 11 8.23 7.30 -0.52
N PRO A 12 9.55 7.48 -0.34
CA PRO A 12 10.08 8.27 0.77
C PRO A 12 9.44 9.66 0.83
N SER A 13 9.11 10.13 2.02
CA SER A 13 8.56 11.47 2.25
C SER A 13 8.91 11.94 3.67
N LYS A 14 8.62 13.20 4.00
CA LYS A 14 8.95 13.83 5.30
C LYS A 14 7.96 13.52 6.43
N GLU A 15 7.02 12.60 6.21
CA GLU A 15 6.03 12.23 7.22
C GLU A 15 6.64 11.37 8.33
N THR A 16 6.04 11.41 9.52
CA THR A 16 6.48 10.55 10.63
C THR A 16 6.17 9.08 10.33
N PRO A 17 6.88 8.12 10.96
CA PRO A 17 6.59 6.70 10.82
C PRO A 17 5.13 6.35 11.14
N GLN A 18 4.55 6.95 12.18
CA GLN A 18 3.16 6.76 12.57
C GLN A 18 2.22 7.25 11.46
N LYS A 19 2.47 8.46 10.92
CA LYS A 19 1.64 8.98 9.85
C LYS A 19 1.73 8.15 8.57
N ARG A 20 2.92 7.61 8.28
CA ARG A 20 3.13 6.68 7.18
C ARG A 20 2.28 5.41 7.33
N LEU A 21 2.29 4.81 8.52
CA LEU A 21 1.49 3.63 8.82
C LEU A 21 -0.01 3.89 8.63
N GLU A 22 -0.53 4.99 9.17
CA GLU A 22 -1.94 5.38 8.99
C GLU A 22 -2.33 5.49 7.51
N LEU A 23 -1.48 6.12 6.70
CA LEU A 23 -1.73 6.31 5.29
C LEU A 23 -1.67 4.99 4.52
N LEU A 24 -0.70 4.11 4.83
CA LEU A 24 -0.64 2.77 4.24
C LEU A 24 -1.87 1.94 4.62
N GLN A 25 -2.31 2.01 5.88
CA GLN A 25 -3.52 1.30 6.31
C GLN A 25 -4.77 1.80 5.57
N LYS A 26 -4.88 3.12 5.32
CA LYS A 26 -5.98 3.65 4.49
C LYS A 26 -5.95 3.09 3.07
N MET A 27 -4.77 2.96 2.45
CA MET A 27 -4.64 2.34 1.13
C MET A 27 -5.03 0.85 1.16
N VAL A 28 -4.57 0.11 2.17
CA VAL A 28 -4.95 -1.30 2.38
C VAL A 28 -6.46 -1.46 2.52
N ASN A 29 -7.10 -0.58 3.31
CA ASN A 29 -8.56 -0.62 3.49
C ASN A 29 -9.28 -0.34 2.18
N SER A 30 -8.81 0.62 1.38
CA SER A 30 -9.39 0.90 0.06
C SER A 30 -9.30 -0.31 -0.87
N LEU A 31 -8.15 -0.99 -0.91
CA LEU A 31 -7.94 -2.16 -1.76
C LEU A 31 -8.88 -3.32 -1.38
N HIS A 32 -9.15 -3.53 -0.09
CA HIS A 32 -10.11 -4.54 0.34
C HIS A 32 -11.57 -4.12 0.09
N LEU A 33 -11.93 -2.87 0.37
CA LEU A 33 -13.33 -2.42 0.36
C LEU A 33 -13.84 -2.01 -1.02
N ASN A 34 -12.99 -1.38 -1.83
CA ASN A 34 -13.38 -0.82 -3.14
C ASN A 34 -12.94 -1.73 -4.29
N ASP A 35 -11.73 -2.29 -4.18
CA ASP A 35 -11.15 -3.13 -5.24
C ASP A 35 -11.34 -4.64 -4.98
N LEU A 36 -11.98 -5.01 -3.86
CA LEU A 36 -12.31 -6.38 -3.45
C LEU A 36 -11.10 -7.32 -3.50
N CYS A 37 -9.91 -6.80 -3.18
CA CYS A 37 -8.70 -7.60 -3.08
C CYS A 37 -8.82 -8.56 -1.89
N GLU A 38 -8.61 -9.86 -2.11
CA GLU A 38 -8.56 -10.86 -1.04
C GLU A 38 -7.26 -10.79 -0.25
N LYS A 39 -6.17 -10.37 -0.90
CA LYS A 39 -4.86 -10.22 -0.28
C LYS A 39 -4.23 -8.91 -0.72
N VAL A 40 -3.61 -8.21 0.23
CA VAL A 40 -2.87 -6.98 -0.05
C VAL A 40 -1.45 -7.09 0.46
N PHE A 41 -0.48 -6.76 -0.40
CA PHE A 41 0.93 -6.64 -0.03
C PHE A 41 1.32 -5.16 0.06
N VAL A 42 2.19 -4.85 1.02
CA VAL A 42 2.57 -3.47 1.35
C VAL A 42 4.08 -3.31 1.31
N SER A 43 4.57 -2.34 0.54
CA SER A 43 5.95 -1.85 0.64
C SER A 43 5.98 -0.50 1.36
N PRO A 44 6.43 -0.46 2.63
CA PRO A 44 6.30 0.75 3.44
C PRO A 44 7.15 1.91 2.91
N ILE A 45 8.30 1.63 2.30
CA ILE A 45 9.16 2.59 1.62
C ILE A 45 9.62 1.95 0.30
N CYS A 46 9.42 2.63 -0.82
CA CYS A 46 9.90 2.18 -2.13
C CYS A 46 10.47 3.39 -2.88
N ARG A 47 11.77 3.37 -3.20
CA ARG A 47 12.36 4.38 -4.09
C ARG A 47 12.05 3.98 -5.52
N ALA A 48 11.66 4.95 -6.36
CA ALA A 48 11.68 4.73 -7.79
C ALA A 48 13.16 4.70 -8.20
N SER A 49 13.69 3.53 -8.56
CA SER A 49 14.90 3.51 -9.39
C SER A 49 14.45 3.62 -10.84
N SER A 50 14.93 4.65 -11.51
CA SER A 50 15.03 4.68 -12.96
C SER A 50 16.47 4.28 -13.26
N ASP A 51 16.71 3.00 -13.49
CA ASP A 51 17.95 2.58 -14.16
C ASP A 51 17.91 3.04 -15.63
#